data_AF-A0A7C7FTG3-F1
#
_entry.id   AF-A0A7C7FTG3-F1
#
_cell.length_a   1.000
_cell.length_b   1.000
_cell.length_c   1.000
_cell.angle_alpha   90.00
_cell.angle_beta   90.00
_cell.angle_gamma   90.00
#
_symmetry.space_group_name_H-M   'P 1'
#
loop_
_entity.id
_entity.type
_entity.pdbx_description
1 polymer ?
#
loop_
_entity_poly.entity_id
_entity_poly.type
_entity_poly.pdbx_seq_one_letter_code
_entity_poly.pdbx_strand_id
1 'polypeptide(L)'
;MTSNYNAPFGIYIHWPFCASKCPYCDFNSHVREKINHDVWRQAFRAEIERYAAETGHRRVTSIFFGGGTPSLMEPETLADIIENIKNYWPVAQNVEVTMEANPSSAEAKNFETCRSAGVNRLSLGVQSLSDDSLKFLGRRHSALEAIDAL
;
A
#
# COMPACT_ATOMS: atom_id res chain seq x y z
N MET A 1 -21.42 -0.49 -27.98
CA MET A 1 -21.14 -0.75 -26.55
C MET A 1 -20.56 0.53 -25.96
N THR A 2 -21.40 1.38 -25.37
CA THR A 2 -20.92 2.59 -24.69
C THR A 2 -20.34 2.19 -23.35
N SER A 3 -19.03 1.92 -23.31
CA SER A 3 -18.29 1.80 -22.05
C SER A 3 -18.55 3.06 -21.24
N ASN A 4 -19.08 2.92 -20.03
CA ASN A 4 -19.35 4.05 -19.15
C ASN A 4 -18.01 4.51 -18.57
N TYR A 5 -17.23 5.25 -19.36
CA TYR A 5 -15.91 5.79 -19.04
C TYR A 5 -15.90 6.72 -17.80
N ASN A 6 -17.08 7.04 -17.27
CA ASN A 6 -17.29 7.84 -16.06
C ASN A 6 -17.49 7.01 -14.78
N ALA A 7 -17.53 5.68 -14.85
CA ALA A 7 -17.55 4.86 -13.63
C ALA A 7 -16.21 5.02 -12.86
N PRO A 8 -16.23 5.14 -11.52
CA PRO A 8 -15.00 5.18 -10.73
C PRO A 8 -14.10 3.99 -11.04
N PHE A 9 -12.82 4.24 -11.30
CA PHE A 9 -11.83 3.21 -11.56
C PHE A 9 -10.73 3.27 -10.50
N GLY A 10 -10.66 2.22 -9.68
CA GLY A 10 -9.65 2.04 -8.65
C GLY A 10 -8.60 1.02 -9.08
N ILE A 11 -7.35 1.26 -8.69
CA ILE A 11 -6.24 0.32 -8.84
C ILE A 11 -5.86 -0.18 -7.44
N TYR A 12 -5.83 -1.50 -7.28
CA TYR A 12 -5.34 -2.15 -6.07
C TYR A 12 -3.99 -2.80 -6.36
N ILE A 13 -3.00 -2.48 -5.54
CA ILE A 13 -1.66 -3.06 -5.59
C ILE A 13 -1.47 -3.91 -4.33
N HIS A 14 -1.23 -5.19 -4.53
CA HIS A 14 -0.97 -6.12 -3.44
C HIS A 14 0.52 -6.23 -3.16
N TRP A 15 0.95 -5.85 -1.94
CA TRP A 15 2.30 -6.10 -1.45
C TRP A 15 2.25 -7.22 -0.41
N PRO A 16 2.76 -8.43 -0.69
CA PRO A 16 2.48 -9.60 0.13
C PRO A 16 3.45 -9.77 1.32
N PHE A 17 4.25 -8.77 1.68
CA PHE A 17 5.30 -8.94 2.68
C PHE A 17 5.04 -8.20 3.98
N CYS A 18 5.31 -8.87 5.10
CA CYS A 18 5.29 -8.30 6.44
C CYS A 18 6.64 -8.51 7.14
N ALA A 19 7.01 -7.60 8.04
CA ALA A 19 8.13 -7.81 8.96
C ALA A 19 7.87 -8.97 9.95
N SER A 20 6.61 -9.30 10.21
CA SER A 20 6.18 -10.47 10.97
C SER A 20 4.73 -10.81 10.71
N LYS A 21 4.36 -12.08 10.95
CA LYS A 21 2.98 -12.52 10.87
C LYS A 21 2.28 -12.36 12.22
N CYS A 22 1.16 -11.64 12.24
CA CYS A 22 0.31 -11.58 13.43
C CYS A 22 -0.38 -12.94 13.62
N PRO A 23 -0.58 -13.43 14.86
CA PRO A 23 -1.18 -14.75 15.12
C PRO A 23 -2.59 -14.95 14.54
N TYR A 24 -3.33 -13.85 14.33
CA TYR A 24 -4.68 -13.86 13.78
C TYR A 24 -4.75 -13.58 12.27
N CYS A 25 -3.61 -13.33 11.61
CA CYS A 25 -3.59 -12.86 10.22
C CYS A 25 -3.86 -14.00 9.22
N ASP A 26 -4.99 -13.92 8.53
CA ASP A 26 -5.40 -14.81 7.43
C ASP A 26 -5.16 -14.21 6.03
N PHE A 27 -4.66 -12.98 5.95
CA PHE A 27 -4.33 -12.34 4.67
C PHE A 27 -3.20 -13.07 3.93
N ASN A 28 -3.23 -12.95 2.60
CA ASN A 28 -2.13 -13.36 1.74
C ASN A 28 -0.90 -12.50 2.07
N SER A 29 -0.09 -13.02 2.99
CA SER A 29 1.06 -12.33 3.55
C SER A 29 2.15 -13.30 3.96
N HIS A 30 3.39 -12.86 3.77
CA HIS A 30 4.58 -13.67 3.89
C HIS A 30 5.66 -12.89 4.63
N VAL A 31 6.37 -13.60 5.52
CA VAL A 31 7.62 -13.09 6.10
C VAL A 31 8.76 -13.57 5.22
N ARG A 32 9.65 -12.64 4.85
CA ARG A 32 10.88 -12.92 4.11
C ARG A 32 12.03 -12.15 4.75
N GLU A 33 13.18 -12.80 4.86
CA GLU A 33 14.39 -12.16 5.37
C GLU A 33 14.91 -11.08 4.40
N LYS A 34 14.81 -11.35 3.10
CA LYS A 34 15.22 -10.44 2.03
C LYS A 34 14.16 -10.41 0.94
N ILE A 35 13.89 -9.21 0.44
CA ILE A 35 12.99 -8.97 -0.68
C ILE A 35 13.82 -8.34 -1.78
N ASN A 36 13.78 -8.93 -2.98
CA ASN A 36 14.42 -8.33 -4.14
C ASN A 36 13.47 -7.31 -4.76
N HIS A 37 13.61 -6.05 -4.37
CA HIS A 37 12.73 -4.97 -4.83
C HIS A 37 12.79 -4.75 -6.34
N ASP A 38 13.95 -4.96 -6.99
CA ASP A 38 14.06 -4.84 -8.46
C ASP A 38 13.17 -5.84 -9.19
N VAL A 39 13.15 -7.09 -8.75
CA VAL A 39 12.29 -8.12 -9.35
C VAL A 39 10.81 -7.76 -9.16
N TRP A 40 10.43 -7.26 -7.99
CA TRP A 40 9.05 -6.83 -7.73
C TRP A 40 8.67 -5.58 -8.52
N ARG A 41 9.55 -4.57 -8.62
CA ARG A 41 9.38 -3.40 -9.49
C ARG A 41 9.09 -3.82 -10.92
N GLN A 42 9.92 -4.69 -11.48
CA GLN A 42 9.76 -5.20 -12.85
C GLN A 42 8.45 -5.98 -13.02
N ALA A 43 8.09 -6.83 -12.06
CA ALA A 43 6.84 -7.58 -12.09
C ALA A 43 5.61 -6.65 -12.05
N PHE A 44 5.61 -5.63 -11.20
CA PHE A 44 4.52 -4.66 -11.13
C PHE A 44 4.38 -3.87 -12.43
N ARG A 45 5.49 -3.39 -13.03
CA ARG A 45 5.45 -2.72 -14.32
C ARG A 45 4.81 -3.59 -15.41
N ALA A 46 5.22 -4.85 -15.49
CA ALA A 46 4.68 -5.79 -16.48
C ALA A 46 3.18 -6.04 -16.29
N GLU A 47 2.72 -6.22 -15.04
CA GLU A 47 1.31 -6.39 -14.72
C GLU A 47 0.49 -5.12 -15.01
N ILE A 48 1.02 -3.95 -14.66
CA ILE A 48 0.38 -2.66 -14.94
C ILE A 48 0.19 -2.46 -16.44
N GLU A 49 1.24 -2.69 -17.24
CA GLU A 49 1.17 -2.62 -18.70
C GLU A 49 0.12 -3.57 -19.28
N ARG A 50 0.11 -4.83 -18.80
CA ARG A 50 -0.87 -5.83 -19.23
C ARG A 50 -2.30 -5.38 -18.92
N TYR A 51 -2.57 -4.94 -17.69
CA TYR A 51 -3.90 -4.45 -17.30
C TYR A 51 -4.30 -3.17 -18.03
N ALA A 52 -3.34 -2.30 -18.38
CA ALA A 52 -3.61 -1.12 -19.18
C ALA A 52 -4.12 -1.47 -20.58
N ALA A 53 -3.47 -2.45 -21.23
CA ALA A 53 -3.91 -2.95 -22.53
C ALA A 53 -5.32 -3.58 -22.47
N GLU A 54 -5.64 -4.30 -21.39
CA GLU A 54 -6.94 -4.97 -21.22
C GLU A 54 -8.08 -4.01 -20.86
N THR A 55 -7.79 -2.98 -20.06
CA THR A 55 -8.82 -2.08 -19.52
C THR A 55 -9.06 -0.85 -20.39
N GLY A 56 -8.10 -0.51 -21.26
CA GLY A 56 -8.17 0.64 -22.14
C GLY A 56 -8.23 1.98 -21.38
N HIS A 57 -8.80 2.99 -22.02
CA HIS A 57 -8.84 4.34 -21.47
C HIS A 57 -9.84 4.42 -20.30
N ARG A 58 -9.34 4.57 -19.06
CA ARG A 58 -10.15 4.78 -17.86
C ARG A 58 -9.50 5.82 -16.96
N ARG A 59 -10.31 6.65 -16.28
CA ARG A 59 -9.80 7.65 -15.34
C ARG A 59 -9.61 7.04 -13.96
N VAL A 60 -8.36 6.97 -13.49
CA VAL A 60 -8.05 6.47 -12.15
C VAL A 60 -8.50 7.49 -11.11
N THR A 61 -9.40 7.07 -10.23
CA THR A 61 -9.93 7.88 -9.13
C THR A 61 -9.34 7.48 -7.78
N SER A 62 -8.81 6.26 -7.66
CA SER A 62 -8.13 5.80 -6.45
C SER A 62 -7.02 4.78 -6.76
N ILE A 63 -5.99 4.79 -5.93
CA ILE A 63 -4.92 3.79 -5.88
C ILE A 63 -4.83 3.32 -4.43
N PHE A 64 -4.88 2.01 -4.21
CA PHE A 64 -4.81 1.43 -2.87
C PHE A 64 -3.68 0.41 -2.80
N PHE A 65 -2.73 0.64 -1.91
CA PHE A 65 -1.66 -0.30 -1.59
C PHE A 65 -2.04 -1.06 -0.32
N GLY A 66 -2.21 -2.38 -0.43
CA GLY A 66 -2.58 -3.24 0.70
C GLY A 66 -1.92 -4.61 0.68
N GLY A 67 -2.30 -5.46 1.64
CA GLY A 67 -1.91 -6.87 1.70
C GLY A 67 -1.17 -7.20 2.99
N GLY A 68 0.16 -7.26 2.90
CA GLY A 68 1.05 -7.42 4.03
C GLY A 68 1.28 -6.10 4.76
N THR A 69 2.42 -5.47 4.51
CA THR A 69 2.75 -4.15 5.07
C THR A 69 3.40 -3.29 3.99
N PRO A 70 2.60 -2.66 3.11
CA PRO A 70 3.09 -1.85 1.99
C PRO A 70 4.02 -0.70 2.39
N SER A 71 3.88 -0.14 3.61
CA SER A 71 4.82 0.84 4.19
C SER A 71 6.26 0.35 4.36
N LEU A 72 6.52 -0.96 4.22
CA LEU A 72 7.86 -1.54 4.20
C LEU A 72 8.47 -1.58 2.79
N MET A 73 7.72 -1.20 1.77
CA MET A 73 8.23 -1.12 0.40
C MET A 73 9.32 -0.05 0.31
N GLU A 74 10.38 -0.31 -0.47
CA GLU A 74 11.36 0.73 -0.81
C GLU A 74 10.65 1.93 -1.46
N PRO A 75 10.96 3.17 -1.05
CA PRO A 75 10.40 4.40 -1.62
C PRO A 75 10.40 4.44 -3.15
N GLU A 76 11.50 3.97 -3.75
CA GLU A 76 11.71 3.94 -5.20
C GLU A 76 10.74 2.96 -5.87
N THR A 77 10.41 1.84 -5.21
CA THR A 77 9.42 0.88 -5.72
C THR A 77 8.02 1.49 -5.69
N LEU A 78 7.67 2.19 -4.61
CA LEU A 78 6.36 2.85 -4.48
C LEU A 78 6.19 3.96 -5.53
N ALA A 79 7.19 4.83 -5.65
CA ALA A 79 7.19 5.91 -6.63
C ALA A 79 7.09 5.36 -8.06
N ASP A 80 7.85 4.31 -8.37
CA ASP A 80 7.85 3.65 -9.67
C ASP A 80 6.48 3.10 -10.05
N ILE A 81 5.79 2.42 -9.12
CA ILE A 81 4.43 1.90 -9.35
C ILE A 81 3.46 3.04 -9.66
N ILE A 82 3.49 4.11 -8.86
CA ILE A 82 2.60 5.26 -9.03
C ILE A 82 2.86 5.97 -10.37
N GLU A 83 4.13 6.15 -10.75
CA GLU A 83 4.52 6.74 -12.03
C GLU A 83 4.07 5.85 -13.19
N ASN A 84 4.28 4.54 -13.10
CA ASN A 84 3.88 3.60 -14.13
C ASN A 84 2.35 3.61 -14.35
N ILE A 85 1.56 3.66 -13.28
CA ILE A 85 0.10 3.87 -13.37
C ILE A 85 -0.24 5.17 -14.12
N LYS A 86 0.41 6.28 -13.79
CA LYS A 86 0.16 7.59 -14.43
C LYS A 86 0.53 7.61 -15.92
N ASN A 87 1.47 6.78 -16.33
CA ASN A 87 1.89 6.67 -17.74
C ASN A 87 0.84 5.96 -18.61
N TYR A 88 0.08 5.01 -18.04
CA TYR A 88 -0.89 4.22 -18.80
C TYR A 88 -2.32 4.73 -18.70
N TRP A 89 -2.70 5.40 -17.61
CA TRP A 89 -4.07 5.91 -17.42
C TRP A 89 -4.09 7.40 -17.04
N PRO A 90 -5.09 8.18 -17.50
CA PRO A 90 -5.34 9.50 -16.95
C PRO A 90 -5.74 9.37 -15.46
N VAL A 91 -5.11 10.18 -14.62
CA VAL A 91 -5.38 10.20 -13.17
C VAL A 91 -6.22 11.44 -12.81
N ALA A 92 -7.19 11.28 -11.91
CA ALA A 92 -7.99 12.39 -11.41
C ALA A 92 -7.13 13.37 -10.59
N GLN A 93 -7.44 14.66 -10.64
CA GLN A 93 -6.70 15.69 -9.89
C GLN A 93 -6.77 15.47 -8.37
N ASN A 94 -7.90 14.95 -7.90
CA ASN A 94 -8.17 14.62 -6.50
C ASN A 94 -8.07 13.12 -6.23
N VAL A 95 -7.19 12.40 -6.95
CA VAL A 95 -6.98 10.97 -6.75
C VAL A 95 -6.64 10.67 -5.28
N GLU A 96 -7.33 9.69 -4.69
CA GLU A 96 -6.95 9.15 -3.40
C GLU A 96 -5.86 8.10 -3.62
N VAL A 97 -4.71 8.26 -2.96
CA VAL A 97 -3.64 7.25 -2.93
C VAL A 97 -3.51 6.80 -1.48
N THR A 98 -4.14 5.67 -1.18
CA THR A 98 -4.14 5.06 0.16
C THR A 98 -3.04 4.01 0.27
N MET A 99 -2.35 3.98 1.42
CA MET A 99 -1.42 2.92 1.77
C MET A 99 -1.69 2.34 3.16
N GLU A 100 -1.73 1.02 3.28
CA GLU A 100 -1.73 0.33 4.57
C GLU A 100 -0.36 0.42 5.25
N ALA A 101 -0.37 0.70 6.55
CA ALA A 101 0.83 0.79 7.38
C ALA A 101 0.54 0.37 8.83
N ASN A 102 1.58 0.02 9.60
CA ASN A 102 1.44 -0.09 11.05
C ASN A 102 1.94 1.20 11.72
N PRO A 103 1.39 1.55 12.89
CA PRO A 103 1.80 2.76 13.60
C PRO A 103 3.08 2.56 14.44
N SER A 104 3.94 1.60 14.08
CA SER A 104 5.19 1.41 14.82
C SER A 104 6.14 2.58 14.55
N SER A 105 6.94 2.98 15.54
CA SER A 105 7.92 4.07 15.38
C SER A 105 8.90 3.84 14.22
N ALA A 106 9.16 2.58 13.85
CA ALA A 106 10.01 2.22 12.73
C ALA A 106 9.36 2.53 11.37
N GLU A 107 8.07 2.25 11.22
CA GLU A 107 7.33 2.52 9.98
C GLU A 107 6.94 4.00 9.85
N ALA A 108 6.63 4.67 10.96
CA ALA A 108 6.26 6.09 10.97
C ALA A 108 7.36 7.00 10.37
N LYS A 109 8.63 6.62 10.50
CA LYS A 109 9.76 7.34 9.88
C LYS A 109 9.68 7.39 8.35
N ASN A 110 8.99 6.44 7.73
CA ASN A 110 8.85 6.36 6.28
C ASN A 110 7.63 7.12 5.75
N PHE A 111 6.75 7.65 6.61
CA PHE A 111 5.49 8.27 6.16
C PHE A 111 5.72 9.51 5.30
N GLU A 112 6.69 10.36 5.64
CA GLU A 112 7.06 11.52 4.81
C GLU A 112 7.60 11.11 3.45
N THR A 113 8.36 10.01 3.40
CA THR A 113 8.85 9.46 2.14
C THR A 113 7.71 8.90 1.29
N CYS A 114 6.75 8.20 1.91
CA CYS A 114 5.55 7.71 1.21
C CYS A 114 4.70 8.87 0.69
N ARG A 115 4.56 9.94 1.48
CA ARG A 115 3.90 11.17 1.05
C ARG A 115 4.60 11.80 -0.15
N SER A 116 5.92 11.86 -0.12
CA SER A 116 6.73 12.39 -1.22
C SER A 116 6.59 11.55 -2.50
N ALA A 117 6.36 10.24 -2.37
CA ALA A 117 6.07 9.34 -3.50
C ALA A 117 4.65 9.49 -4.06
N GLY A 118 3.75 10.19 -3.33
CA GLY A 118 2.40 10.51 -3.79
C GLY A 118 1.26 9.88 -2.97
N VAL A 119 1.56 9.16 -1.89
CA VAL A 119 0.55 8.70 -0.92
C VAL A 119 -0.06 9.91 -0.21
N ASN A 120 -1.38 9.99 -0.14
CA ASN A 120 -2.08 11.10 0.52
C ASN A 120 -3.10 10.64 1.57
N ARG A 121 -3.20 9.33 1.80
CA ARG A 121 -3.98 8.73 2.88
C ARG A 121 -3.29 7.48 3.43
N LEU A 122 -3.26 7.34 4.75
CA LEU A 122 -2.78 6.13 5.42
C LEU A 122 -3.94 5.36 6.05
N SER A 123 -3.88 4.03 5.98
CA SER A 123 -4.73 3.13 6.74
C SER A 123 -3.88 2.43 7.80
N LEU A 124 -4.02 2.85 9.06
CA LEU A 124 -3.17 2.38 10.15
C LEU A 124 -3.78 1.18 10.87
N GLY A 125 -3.01 0.09 10.95
CA GLY A 125 -3.36 -1.12 11.68
C GLY A 125 -3.25 -0.98 13.20
N VAL A 126 -4.02 -0.10 13.83
CA VAL A 126 -3.97 0.14 15.29
C VAL A 126 -4.47 -1.06 16.09
N GLN A 127 -5.59 -1.67 15.68
CA GLN A 127 -6.28 -2.80 16.31
C GLN A 127 -6.86 -2.53 17.71
N SER A 128 -6.07 -1.97 18.63
CA SER A 128 -6.50 -1.65 19.99
C SER A 128 -5.67 -0.50 20.57
N LEU A 129 -6.25 0.23 21.52
CA LEU A 129 -5.55 1.20 22.38
C LEU A 129 -5.30 0.64 23.80
N SER A 130 -5.35 -0.69 23.95
CA SER A 130 -4.97 -1.40 25.17
C SER A 130 -3.71 -2.23 24.93
N ASP A 131 -2.65 -1.95 25.68
CA ASP A 131 -1.38 -2.68 25.56
C ASP A 131 -1.52 -4.19 25.84
N ASP A 132 -2.42 -4.58 26.74
CA ASP A 132 -2.66 -6.00 27.01
C ASP A 132 -3.33 -6.71 25.83
N SER A 133 -4.28 -6.04 25.17
CA SER A 133 -4.86 -6.57 23.92
C SER A 133 -3.83 -6.62 22.80
N LEU A 134 -2.98 -5.59 22.66
CA LEU A 134 -1.94 -5.55 21.64
C LEU A 134 -0.93 -6.68 21.82
N LYS A 135 -0.49 -6.95 23.05
CA LYS A 135 0.37 -8.10 23.39
C LYS A 135 -0.30 -9.42 23.03
N PHE A 136 -1.57 -9.62 23.41
CA PHE A 136 -2.33 -10.82 23.07
C PHE A 136 -2.43 -11.03 21.55
N LEU A 137 -2.66 -9.95 20.80
CA LEU A 137 -2.72 -9.95 19.34
C LEU A 137 -1.36 -10.06 18.65
N GLY A 138 -0.25 -10.17 19.41
CA GLY A 138 1.11 -10.24 18.87
C GLY A 138 1.55 -8.96 18.15
N ARG A 139 0.94 -7.82 18.46
CA ARG A 139 1.31 -6.52 17.89
C ARG A 139 2.63 -6.03 18.48
N ARG A 140 3.39 -5.30 17.65
CA ARG A 140 4.75 -4.81 17.97
C ARG A 140 4.79 -3.32 18.32
N HIS A 141 3.63 -2.69 18.40
CA HIS A 141 3.46 -1.28 18.76
C HIS A 141 2.68 -1.18 20.08
N SER A 142 2.90 -0.12 20.83
CA SER A 142 2.10 0.25 22.02
C SER A 142 0.91 1.14 21.66
N ALA A 143 -0.06 1.27 22.56
CA ALA A 143 -1.16 2.22 22.41
C ALA A 143 -0.67 3.67 22.25
N LEU A 144 0.44 4.03 22.93
CA LEU A 144 1.05 5.34 22.80
C LEU A 144 1.64 5.57 21.40
N GLU A 145 2.42 4.60 20.87
CA GLU A 145 2.92 4.68 19.49
C GLU A 145 1.78 4.76 18.46
N ALA A 146 0.66 4.07 18.72
CA ALA A 146 -0.53 4.18 17.88
C ALA A 146 -1.11 5.60 17.85
N ILE A 147 -1.12 6.30 18.98
CA ILE A 147 -1.62 7.67 19.09
C ILE A 147 -0.63 8.66 18.47
N ASP A 148 0.67 8.48 18.71
CA ASP A 148 1.73 9.36 18.18
C ASP A 148 1.84 9.32 16.65
N ALA A 149 1.35 8.24 16.02
CA ALA A 149 1.36 8.04 14.58
C ALA A 149 0.14 8.63 13.83
N LEU A 150 -0.87 9.17 14.53
CA LEU A 150 -2.09 9.78 13.95
C LEU A 150 -1.89 11.26 13.63
#